data_AF-A0A1V5UVT7-F1
#
_entry.id   AF-A0A1V5UVT7-F1
#
_cell.length_a   1.000
_cell.length_b   1.000
_cell.length_c   1.000
_cell.angle_alpha   90.00
_cell.angle_beta   90.00
_cell.angle_gamma   90.00
#
_symmetry.space_group_name_H-M   'P 1'
#
loop_
_entity.id
_entity.type
_entity.pdbx_description
1 polymer ?
#
loop_
_entity_poly.entity_id
_entity_poly.type
_entity_poly.pdbx_seq_one_letter_code
_entity_poly.pdbx_strand_id
1 'polypeptide(L)'
;MAEKKVAKTKKVSIPKTEKKPALKTAEAKPALKKAPAKKTNGANGSAKFGADVCGDIRKALSLEWLEANGLGGYSSGTVAGANTRRYHGLLVASLKPPVSRFVLLSSLQEWVETPEGRAELSCNVFSPDVVHPQGHLLIESFAPRPFPTWIYRVADQYLRKTIMTQRGANAVWAKYRWLDGKMKPAKAAPAGFRLKARPIMAFRGHHQLTKSNFACDMSVSDAGGGALRISPYYGLPALTMNAGGGSFEPRPDWHYNFAYPAEKERGLDFAEDLFTPGEFGAPEGAAEWTLMFAVEGQEPDVSEGTGEAFEREAAAETARRAALLEKVPTKNESTRRLALAADTFIVRRPPGWTILAGYHWFTDWGRDTMISLPGLAIATGRLDIAREILTTYARHVSGGLIPNTFPDEGGKPAYNTVDAPLWFIIAADAYAAASRDLSALAELWHPLESIVENYTRGTMNRIYMDRDGLISAAANTLN
;
A
#
# COMPACT_ATOMS: atom_id res chain seq x y z
N MET A 1 2.47 30.94 56.41
CA MET A 1 1.14 30.31 56.50
C MET A 1 0.43 30.52 55.18
N ALA A 2 0.25 29.48 54.37
CA ALA A 2 -0.65 29.51 53.22
C ALA A 2 -1.03 28.07 52.82
N GLU A 3 -2.28 27.78 53.14
CA GLU A 3 -3.19 26.67 52.86
C GLU A 3 -2.91 25.67 51.74
N LYS A 4 -3.11 24.40 52.10
CA LYS A 4 -3.43 23.27 51.22
C LYS A 4 -4.75 23.53 50.47
N LYS A 5 -4.76 23.38 49.14
CA LYS A 5 -5.99 23.12 48.36
C LYS A 5 -5.89 21.79 47.63
N VAL A 6 -6.67 20.83 48.13
CA VAL A 6 -7.00 19.56 47.49
C VAL A 6 -8.04 19.84 46.41
N ALA A 7 -7.72 19.59 45.14
CA ALA A 7 -8.68 19.65 44.04
C ALA A 7 -9.28 18.26 43.80
N LYS A 8 -10.60 18.15 44.00
CA LYS A 8 -11.43 16.97 43.78
C LYS A 8 -11.49 16.60 42.29
N THR A 9 -11.23 15.34 41.99
CA THR A 9 -11.43 14.69 40.68
C THR A 9 -12.93 14.67 40.33
N LYS A 10 -13.34 15.39 39.28
CA LYS A 10 -14.67 15.24 38.66
C LYS A 10 -14.66 14.00 37.76
N LYS A 11 -15.52 13.03 38.04
CA LYS A 11 -15.86 11.93 37.13
C LYS A 11 -16.49 12.52 35.86
N VAL A 12 -15.85 12.31 34.71
CA VAL A 12 -16.43 12.61 33.40
C VAL A 12 -17.25 11.40 32.96
N SER A 13 -18.56 11.61 32.79
CA SER A 13 -19.51 10.64 32.27
C SER A 13 -19.32 10.47 30.75
N ILE A 14 -19.19 9.23 30.30
CA ILE A 14 -19.15 8.86 28.87
C ILE A 14 -20.56 9.06 28.28
N PRO A 15 -20.76 9.86 27.21
CA PRO A 15 -22.06 9.96 26.54
C PRO A 15 -22.35 8.69 25.74
N LYS A 16 -23.62 8.27 25.80
CA LYS A 16 -24.17 7.15 25.02
C LYS A 16 -24.04 7.41 23.51
N THR A 17 -23.83 6.33 22.78
CA THR A 17 -23.74 6.20 21.31
C THR A 17 -24.79 7.02 20.56
N GLU A 18 -24.37 8.14 19.97
CA GLU A 18 -25.12 8.83 18.91
C GLU A 18 -25.01 8.04 17.59
N LYS A 19 -26.15 7.92 16.90
CA LYS A 19 -26.24 7.30 15.58
C LYS A 19 -25.35 8.08 14.60
N LYS A 20 -24.43 7.38 13.91
CA LYS A 20 -23.57 7.95 12.86
C LYS A 20 -24.43 8.66 11.79
N PRO A 21 -24.04 9.87 11.32
CA PRO A 21 -24.75 10.58 10.27
C PRO A 21 -24.70 9.80 8.95
N ALA A 22 -25.78 9.88 8.17
CA ALA A 22 -25.89 9.24 6.86
C ALA A 22 -25.06 10.00 5.82
N LEU A 23 -24.24 9.28 5.03
CA LEU A 23 -23.59 9.81 3.83
C LEU A 23 -24.66 10.33 2.86
N LYS A 24 -24.51 11.56 2.38
CA LYS A 24 -25.47 12.18 1.45
C LYS A 24 -25.07 11.81 0.02
N THR A 25 -25.99 11.19 -0.71
CA THR A 25 -25.86 10.95 -2.15
C THR A 25 -26.33 12.18 -2.92
N ALA A 26 -25.49 12.72 -3.81
CA ALA A 26 -25.95 13.71 -4.80
C ALA A 26 -26.95 13.04 -5.76
N GLU A 27 -28.02 13.75 -6.15
CA GLU A 27 -29.07 13.23 -7.02
C GLU A 27 -28.51 12.80 -8.38
N ALA A 28 -28.67 11.51 -8.70
CA ALA A 28 -28.36 10.96 -10.02
C ALA A 28 -29.54 11.20 -10.98
N LYS A 29 -29.24 11.60 -12.23
CA LYS A 29 -30.19 11.48 -13.35
C LYS A 29 -30.59 10.00 -13.54
N PRO A 30 -31.82 9.68 -14.01
CA PRO A 30 -32.44 8.38 -13.78
C PRO A 30 -31.64 7.24 -14.42
N ALA A 31 -31.17 6.32 -13.57
CA ALA A 31 -30.40 5.15 -13.95
C ALA A 31 -31.28 3.99 -14.42
N LEU A 32 -30.81 3.30 -15.46
CA LEU A 32 -31.33 2.04 -16.01
C LEU A 32 -31.59 1.00 -14.91
N LYS A 33 -32.75 0.33 -14.99
CA LYS A 33 -33.24 -0.68 -14.04
C LYS A 33 -32.20 -1.80 -13.83
N LYS A 34 -31.80 -2.04 -12.57
CA LYS A 34 -30.93 -3.17 -12.15
C LYS A 34 -31.68 -4.51 -12.25
N ALA A 35 -31.08 -5.49 -12.92
CA ALA A 35 -31.47 -6.90 -12.84
C ALA A 35 -30.91 -7.56 -11.55
N PRO A 36 -31.54 -8.62 -11.02
CA PRO A 36 -31.16 -9.21 -9.73
C PRO A 36 -29.81 -9.94 -9.78
N ALA A 37 -28.96 -9.67 -8.78
CA ALA A 37 -27.63 -10.26 -8.64
C ALA A 37 -27.70 -11.76 -8.29
N LYS A 38 -27.01 -12.61 -9.07
CA LYS A 38 -26.78 -14.02 -8.71
C LYS A 38 -25.63 -14.11 -7.71
N LYS A 39 -25.88 -14.71 -6.55
CA LYS A 39 -24.85 -15.07 -5.58
C LYS A 39 -23.87 -16.06 -6.22
N THR A 40 -22.59 -15.69 -6.31
CA THR A 40 -21.52 -16.61 -6.71
C THR A 40 -20.59 -16.81 -5.52
N ASN A 41 -20.72 -17.95 -4.85
CA ASN A 41 -19.69 -18.42 -3.93
C ASN A 41 -18.52 -18.94 -4.79
N GLY A 42 -17.44 -18.18 -4.83
CA GLY A 42 -16.23 -18.54 -5.57
C GLY A 42 -15.49 -19.70 -4.88
N ALA A 43 -15.58 -20.89 -5.48
CA ALA A 43 -14.62 -21.95 -5.29
C ALA A 43 -13.29 -21.56 -5.95
N ASN A 44 -12.44 -20.84 -5.21
CA ASN A 44 -10.98 -20.70 -5.38
C ASN A 44 -10.46 -19.61 -4.43
N GLY A 45 -10.24 -19.94 -3.15
CA GLY A 45 -9.28 -19.33 -2.19
C GLY A 45 -9.10 -17.79 -2.03
N SER A 46 -9.68 -16.94 -2.88
CA SER A 46 -9.57 -15.48 -2.85
C SER A 46 -10.91 -14.88 -2.45
N ALA A 47 -10.88 -13.88 -1.57
CA ALA A 47 -12.07 -13.15 -1.19
C ALA A 47 -12.56 -12.37 -2.42
N LYS A 48 -13.56 -12.91 -3.13
CA LYS A 48 -14.24 -12.22 -4.22
C LYS A 48 -15.51 -11.58 -3.66
N PHE A 49 -15.65 -10.28 -3.86
CA PHE A 49 -16.83 -9.52 -3.48
C PHE A 49 -17.72 -9.30 -4.71
N GLY A 50 -19.01 -9.54 -4.56
CA GLY A 50 -20.01 -9.29 -5.60
C GLY A 50 -20.63 -7.91 -5.49
N ALA A 51 -21.54 -7.60 -6.43
CA ALA A 51 -22.28 -6.34 -6.48
C ALA A 51 -23.05 -5.98 -5.19
N ASP A 52 -23.42 -6.97 -4.37
CA ASP A 52 -24.08 -6.78 -3.06
C ASP A 52 -23.17 -6.13 -2.01
N VAL A 53 -21.86 -6.41 -2.08
CA VAL A 53 -20.84 -5.78 -1.24
C VAL A 53 -20.33 -4.51 -1.89
N CYS A 54 -19.99 -4.56 -3.17
CA CYS A 54 -19.40 -3.41 -3.88
C CYS A 54 -20.37 -2.23 -4.03
N GLY A 55 -21.67 -2.52 -4.22
CA GLY A 55 -22.71 -1.51 -4.35
C GLY A 55 -23.18 -0.89 -3.02
N ASP A 56 -22.83 -1.48 -1.87
CA ASP A 56 -23.05 -0.86 -0.55
C ASP A 56 -21.85 -0.01 -0.19
N ILE A 57 -21.96 1.30 -0.39
CA ILE A 57 -20.86 2.24 -0.20
C ILE A 57 -20.21 2.13 1.18
N ARG A 58 -20.96 1.84 2.25
CA ARG A 58 -20.36 1.73 3.60
C ARG A 58 -19.49 0.49 3.71
N LYS A 59 -19.94 -0.64 3.19
CA LYS A 59 -19.15 -1.88 3.16
C LYS A 59 -17.95 -1.73 2.25
N ALA A 60 -18.15 -1.22 1.03
CA ALA A 60 -17.12 -1.09 0.03
C ALA A 60 -15.99 -0.14 0.46
N LEU A 61 -16.30 0.93 1.22
CA LEU A 61 -15.29 1.83 1.81
C LEU A 61 -14.54 1.22 3.01
N SER A 62 -15.11 0.24 3.71
CA SER A 62 -14.49 -0.42 4.86
C SER A 62 -13.53 -1.56 4.51
N LEU A 63 -13.59 -2.04 3.26
CA LEU A 63 -12.77 -3.13 2.77
C LEU A 63 -11.59 -2.56 1.99
N GLU A 64 -10.38 -2.74 2.53
CA GLU A 64 -9.14 -2.22 1.97
C GLU A 64 -8.33 -3.33 1.27
N TRP A 65 -7.53 -2.92 0.28
CA TRP A 65 -6.55 -3.77 -0.38
C TRP A 65 -5.18 -3.08 -0.39
N LEU A 66 -4.12 -3.90 -0.49
CA LEU A 66 -2.73 -3.47 -0.50
C LEU A 66 -1.94 -4.33 -1.46
N GLU A 67 -1.15 -3.69 -2.32
CA GLU A 67 -0.21 -4.31 -3.24
C GLU A 67 1.15 -3.61 -3.09
N ALA A 68 2.18 -4.30 -2.61
CA ALA A 68 3.48 -3.70 -2.31
C ALA A 68 4.54 -4.05 -3.37
N ASN A 69 5.45 -3.11 -3.63
CA ASN A 69 6.58 -3.32 -4.56
C ASN A 69 7.82 -3.93 -3.90
N GLY A 70 7.76 -4.19 -2.59
CA GLY A 70 8.86 -4.68 -1.75
C GLY A 70 10.11 -3.80 -1.73
N LEU A 71 9.95 -2.51 -2.05
CA LEU A 71 10.86 -1.42 -1.76
C LEU A 71 10.33 -0.53 -0.62
N GLY A 72 9.25 -0.92 0.06
CA GLY A 72 8.50 -0.05 0.96
C GLY A 72 7.46 0.83 0.28
N GLY A 73 7.43 0.89 -1.06
CA GLY A 73 6.35 1.49 -1.83
C GLY A 73 5.18 0.53 -2.06
N TYR A 74 4.01 1.08 -2.41
CA TYR A 74 2.78 0.32 -2.55
C TYR A 74 1.69 1.05 -3.34
N SER A 75 0.67 0.29 -3.75
CA SER A 75 -0.66 0.77 -4.14
C SER A 75 -1.68 0.26 -3.11
N SER A 76 -2.60 1.12 -2.69
CA SER A 76 -3.62 0.75 -1.71
C SER A 76 -4.85 1.63 -1.84
N GLY A 77 -6.02 1.05 -1.55
CA GLY A 77 -7.29 1.73 -1.64
C GLY A 77 -8.42 0.87 -1.08
N THR A 78 -9.65 1.28 -1.34
CA THR A 78 -10.84 0.52 -0.95
C THR A 78 -11.41 -0.28 -2.12
N VAL A 79 -12.32 -1.22 -1.84
CA VAL A 79 -13.09 -1.95 -2.86
C VAL A 79 -13.90 -0.99 -3.74
N ALA A 80 -14.41 0.11 -3.17
CA ALA A 80 -15.15 1.15 -3.91
C ALA A 80 -14.26 1.92 -4.91
N GLY A 81 -12.94 1.89 -4.75
CA GLY A 81 -11.99 2.71 -5.50
C GLY A 81 -11.73 4.10 -4.89
N ALA A 82 -12.47 4.48 -3.85
CA ALA A 82 -12.26 5.74 -3.13
C ALA A 82 -11.16 5.63 -2.08
N ASN A 83 -10.39 6.69 -1.90
CA ASN A 83 -9.40 6.80 -0.84
C ASN A 83 -10.10 7.24 0.46
N THR A 84 -9.89 6.48 1.56
CA THR A 84 -10.47 6.79 2.89
C THR A 84 -9.41 7.22 3.90
N ARG A 85 -8.13 7.04 3.55
CA ARG A 85 -6.95 7.41 4.34
C ARG A 85 -6.05 8.32 3.52
N ARG A 86 -5.29 9.18 4.20
CA ARG A 86 -4.20 9.97 3.56
C ARG A 86 -3.10 9.08 2.98
N TYR A 87 -3.04 7.83 3.43
CA TYR A 87 -2.06 6.83 3.02
C TYR A 87 -2.48 6.00 1.80
N HIS A 88 -3.73 6.10 1.34
CA HIS A 88 -4.16 5.44 0.12
C HIS A 88 -3.65 6.18 -1.11
N GLY A 89 -3.39 5.43 -2.18
CA GLY A 89 -2.80 5.92 -3.41
C GLY A 89 -2.54 4.79 -4.38
N LEU A 90 -2.59 5.07 -5.69
CA LEU A 90 -2.18 4.11 -6.71
C LEU A 90 -0.66 4.03 -6.86
N LEU A 91 0.08 5.11 -6.55
CA LEU A 91 1.54 5.08 -6.46
C LEU A 91 2.00 5.81 -5.21
N VAL A 92 2.23 5.05 -4.14
CA VAL A 92 2.97 5.52 -2.97
C VAL A 92 4.40 5.05 -3.09
N ALA A 93 5.28 5.93 -3.54
CA ALA A 93 6.67 5.62 -3.84
C ALA A 93 7.54 5.74 -2.60
N SER A 94 8.41 4.77 -2.36
CA SER A 94 9.51 4.90 -1.39
C SER A 94 10.73 5.43 -2.10
N LEU A 95 11.09 6.69 -1.84
CA LEU A 95 12.19 7.36 -2.53
C LEU A 95 13.56 7.00 -1.94
N LYS A 96 13.58 6.48 -0.71
CA LYS A 96 14.75 5.91 -0.05
C LYS A 96 14.36 4.58 0.58
N PRO A 97 14.35 3.46 -0.18
CA PRO A 97 13.84 2.18 0.30
C PRO A 97 14.36 1.77 1.68
N PRO A 98 13.48 1.42 2.65
CA PRO A 98 12.02 1.30 2.54
C PRO A 98 11.21 2.50 3.06
N VAL A 99 11.87 3.64 3.26
CA VAL A 99 11.41 4.84 3.94
C VAL A 99 11.22 6.03 2.99
N SER A 100 10.92 7.22 3.52
CA SER A 100 10.72 8.45 2.74
C SER A 100 9.63 8.26 1.67
N ARG A 101 8.42 7.91 2.13
CA ARG A 101 7.29 7.56 1.25
C ARG A 101 6.47 8.79 0.85
N PHE A 102 6.17 8.88 -0.43
CA PHE A 102 5.39 9.96 -1.03
C PHE A 102 4.20 9.39 -1.81
N VAL A 103 3.02 10.00 -1.64
CA VAL A 103 1.87 9.73 -2.51
C VAL A 103 2.05 10.57 -3.75
N LEU A 104 2.37 9.93 -4.89
CA LEU A 104 2.58 10.61 -6.17
C LEU A 104 1.28 10.60 -6.98
N LEU A 105 0.72 9.40 -7.20
CA LEU A 105 -0.57 9.20 -7.86
C LEU A 105 -1.60 8.75 -6.82
N SER A 106 -2.60 9.59 -6.55
CA SER A 106 -3.67 9.32 -5.59
C SER A 106 -4.69 8.35 -6.17
N SER A 107 -5.21 8.63 -7.36
CA SER A 107 -6.19 7.79 -8.04
C SER A 107 -6.20 8.03 -9.54
N LEU A 108 -6.94 7.18 -10.26
CA LEU A 108 -7.37 7.44 -11.63
C LEU A 108 -8.87 7.73 -11.57
N GLN A 109 -9.32 8.80 -12.21
CA GLN A 109 -10.72 9.08 -12.46
C GLN A 109 -11.07 8.60 -13.86
N GLU A 110 -11.69 7.44 -13.97
CA GLU A 110 -12.05 6.85 -15.25
C GLU A 110 -13.53 6.99 -15.57
N TRP A 111 -13.80 7.09 -16.87
CA TRP A 111 -15.14 7.03 -17.42
C TRP A 111 -15.15 6.38 -18.79
N VAL A 112 -16.30 5.85 -19.18
CA VAL A 112 -16.55 5.36 -20.53
C VAL A 112 -17.52 6.32 -21.20
N GLU A 113 -17.12 6.87 -22.35
CA GLU A 113 -18.01 7.52 -23.29
C GLU A 113 -18.79 6.43 -24.02
N THR A 114 -20.11 6.54 -24.04
CA THR A 114 -21.04 5.59 -24.68
C THR A 114 -22.00 6.37 -25.60
N PRO A 115 -22.75 5.69 -26.49
CA PRO A 115 -23.78 6.34 -27.30
C PRO A 115 -24.87 7.06 -26.48
N GLU A 116 -25.10 6.65 -25.23
CA GLU A 116 -26.12 7.21 -24.33
C GLU A 116 -25.56 8.28 -23.38
N GLY A 117 -24.25 8.54 -23.42
CA GLY A 117 -23.58 9.50 -22.54
C GLY A 117 -22.39 8.89 -21.79
N ARG A 118 -22.06 9.48 -20.64
CA ARG A 118 -20.85 9.16 -19.87
C ARG A 118 -21.15 8.26 -18.67
N ALA A 119 -20.44 7.14 -18.56
CA ALA A 119 -20.47 6.26 -17.40
C ALA A 119 -19.20 6.43 -16.55
N GLU A 120 -19.33 7.08 -15.38
CA GLU A 120 -18.22 7.29 -14.44
C GLU A 120 -17.92 6.00 -13.67
N LEU A 121 -16.69 5.49 -13.79
CA LEU A 121 -16.25 4.26 -13.11
C LEU A 121 -15.60 4.54 -11.74
N SER A 122 -15.08 5.74 -11.56
CA SER A 122 -14.41 6.15 -10.34
C SER A 122 -15.37 6.40 -9.17
N CYS A 123 -14.82 6.43 -7.96
CA CYS A 123 -15.56 6.77 -6.75
C CYS A 123 -14.65 7.60 -5.86
N ASN A 124 -15.14 8.73 -5.36
CA ASN A 124 -14.42 9.55 -4.38
C ASN A 124 -15.38 10.00 -3.27
N VAL A 125 -14.80 10.39 -2.14
CA VAL A 125 -15.52 11.05 -1.06
C VAL A 125 -15.02 12.49 -1.00
N PHE A 126 -15.94 13.45 -0.93
CA PHE A 126 -15.67 14.87 -0.79
C PHE A 126 -16.26 15.40 0.51
N SER A 127 -15.62 16.41 1.09
CA SER A 127 -16.13 17.09 2.28
C SER A 127 -17.43 17.87 1.94
N PRO A 128 -18.47 17.89 2.81
CA PRO A 128 -18.48 17.32 4.15
C PRO A 128 -18.65 15.80 4.22
N ASP A 129 -19.41 15.15 3.31
CA ASP A 129 -19.61 13.68 3.23
C ASP A 129 -20.35 13.29 1.91
N VAL A 130 -19.87 13.80 0.77
CA VAL A 130 -20.46 13.58 -0.57
C VAL A 130 -19.71 12.49 -1.32
N VAL A 131 -20.42 11.48 -1.84
CA VAL A 131 -19.83 10.44 -2.69
C VAL A 131 -20.10 10.75 -4.15
N HIS A 132 -19.02 11.07 -4.88
CA HIS A 132 -19.10 11.36 -6.31
C HIS A 132 -17.73 11.10 -7.00
N PRO A 133 -17.71 10.59 -8.24
CA PRO A 133 -18.79 9.85 -8.87
C PRO A 133 -19.18 8.59 -8.08
N GLN A 134 -20.22 7.89 -8.51
CA GLN A 134 -20.75 6.69 -7.83
C GLN A 134 -20.43 5.40 -8.57
N GLY A 135 -19.24 5.31 -9.17
CA GLY A 135 -18.84 4.16 -9.99
C GLY A 135 -18.82 2.82 -9.24
N HIS A 136 -18.80 2.84 -7.90
CA HIS A 136 -18.99 1.64 -7.07
C HIS A 136 -20.30 0.89 -7.37
N LEU A 137 -21.34 1.59 -7.82
CA LEU A 137 -22.62 1.00 -8.22
C LEU A 137 -22.55 0.18 -9.52
N LEU A 138 -21.50 0.41 -10.33
CA LEU A 138 -21.23 -0.29 -11.59
C LEU A 138 -20.32 -1.51 -11.39
N ILE A 139 -19.75 -1.72 -10.20
CA ILE A 139 -18.88 -2.86 -9.91
C ILE A 139 -19.73 -4.12 -9.75
N GLU A 140 -19.58 -5.06 -10.68
CA GLU A 140 -20.17 -6.39 -10.60
C GLU A 140 -19.39 -7.31 -9.66
N SER A 141 -18.06 -7.19 -9.69
CA SER A 141 -17.22 -7.91 -8.72
C SER A 141 -15.85 -7.27 -8.53
N PHE A 142 -15.26 -7.55 -7.38
CA PHE A 142 -13.88 -7.24 -7.04
C PHE A 142 -13.17 -8.47 -6.52
N ALA A 143 -11.89 -8.63 -6.90
CA ALA A 143 -10.98 -9.61 -6.31
C ALA A 143 -9.61 -8.94 -6.04
N PRO A 144 -9.02 -9.11 -4.84
CA PRO A 144 -7.72 -8.51 -4.52
C PRO A 144 -6.53 -9.31 -5.09
N ARG A 145 -6.74 -10.54 -5.56
CA ARG A 145 -5.69 -11.45 -6.02
C ARG A 145 -6.03 -12.07 -7.40
N PRO A 146 -5.02 -12.37 -8.25
CA PRO A 146 -3.58 -12.20 -8.00
C PRO A 146 -3.15 -10.73 -7.98
N PHE A 147 -3.92 -9.84 -8.59
CA PHE A 147 -3.80 -8.40 -8.50
C PHE A 147 -5.19 -7.80 -8.25
N PRO A 148 -5.31 -6.64 -7.58
CA PRO A 148 -6.58 -5.92 -7.43
C PRO A 148 -7.30 -5.75 -8.77
N THR A 149 -8.46 -6.39 -8.89
CA THR A 149 -9.22 -6.48 -10.15
C THR A 149 -10.68 -6.17 -9.93
N TRP A 150 -11.22 -5.28 -10.75
CA TRP A 150 -12.63 -4.91 -10.81
C TRP A 150 -13.21 -5.38 -12.14
N ILE A 151 -14.45 -5.87 -12.09
CA ILE A 151 -15.30 -6.00 -13.27
C ILE A 151 -16.42 -4.98 -13.13
N TYR A 152 -16.47 -4.03 -14.05
CA TYR A 152 -17.53 -3.05 -14.17
C TYR A 152 -18.54 -3.51 -15.22
N ARG A 153 -19.83 -3.22 -15.00
CA ARG A 153 -20.86 -3.32 -16.02
C ARG A 153 -21.28 -1.92 -16.46
N VAL A 154 -21.09 -1.64 -17.74
CA VAL A 154 -21.44 -0.37 -18.38
C VAL A 154 -22.45 -0.68 -19.47
N ALA A 155 -23.70 -0.23 -19.28
CA ALA A 155 -24.84 -0.70 -20.06
C ALA A 155 -24.94 -2.24 -20.06
N ASP A 156 -24.83 -2.87 -21.22
CA ASP A 156 -24.80 -4.32 -21.45
C ASP A 156 -23.38 -4.89 -21.63
N GLN A 157 -22.34 -4.05 -21.51
CA GLN A 157 -20.94 -4.39 -21.70
C GLN A 157 -20.21 -4.56 -20.36
N TYR A 158 -19.10 -5.30 -20.38
CA TYR A 158 -18.26 -5.53 -19.21
C TYR A 158 -16.84 -5.04 -19.45
N LEU A 159 -16.30 -4.28 -18.49
CA LEU A 159 -14.93 -3.79 -18.51
C LEU A 159 -14.18 -4.30 -17.28
N ARG A 160 -13.07 -5.00 -17.51
CA ARG A 160 -12.16 -5.40 -16.45
C ARG A 160 -11.08 -4.36 -16.27
N LYS A 161 -10.85 -3.91 -15.03
CA LYS A 161 -9.71 -3.10 -14.61
C LYS A 161 -8.82 -3.91 -13.68
N THR A 162 -7.53 -3.94 -13.94
CA THR A 162 -6.50 -4.58 -13.09
C THR A 162 -5.43 -3.57 -12.74
N ILE A 163 -5.11 -3.46 -11.44
CA ILE A 163 -4.00 -2.63 -10.95
C ILE A 163 -2.86 -3.54 -10.52
N MET A 164 -1.65 -3.30 -11.02
CA MET A 164 -0.44 -4.02 -10.61
C MET A 164 0.63 -3.03 -10.18
N THR A 165 1.15 -3.19 -8.96
CA THR A 165 2.34 -2.48 -8.51
C THR A 165 3.58 -3.27 -8.95
N GLN A 166 4.50 -2.63 -9.66
CA GLN A 166 5.71 -3.29 -10.16
C GLN A 166 6.60 -3.74 -9.00
N ARG A 167 6.99 -5.01 -8.93
CA ARG A 167 7.96 -5.46 -7.94
C ARG A 167 9.32 -4.85 -8.24
N GLY A 168 9.97 -4.27 -7.22
CA GLY A 168 11.34 -3.76 -7.33
C GLY A 168 11.47 -2.39 -8.00
N ALA A 169 10.36 -1.72 -8.33
CA ALA A 169 10.36 -0.36 -8.85
C ALA A 169 9.19 0.45 -8.28
N ASN A 170 9.34 1.77 -8.20
CA ASN A 170 8.21 2.67 -7.92
C ASN A 170 7.41 2.93 -9.19
N ALA A 171 6.74 1.89 -9.67
CA ALA A 171 5.87 1.93 -10.84
C ALA A 171 4.54 1.21 -10.58
N VAL A 172 3.47 1.70 -11.21
CA VAL A 172 2.13 1.11 -11.16
C VAL A 172 1.54 1.04 -12.57
N TRP A 173 0.84 -0.05 -12.83
CA TRP A 173 0.15 -0.31 -14.07
C TRP A 173 -1.37 -0.36 -13.85
N ALA A 174 -2.11 0.20 -14.79
CA ALA A 174 -3.56 0.06 -14.87
C ALA A 174 -3.94 -0.53 -16.22
N LYS A 175 -4.35 -1.80 -16.24
CA LYS A 175 -4.81 -2.50 -17.45
C LYS A 175 -6.32 -2.58 -17.49
N TYR A 176 -6.88 -2.22 -18.64
CA TYR A 176 -8.29 -2.28 -18.96
C TYR A 176 -8.51 -3.28 -20.08
N ARG A 177 -9.55 -4.11 -19.99
CA ARG A 177 -9.90 -5.08 -21.04
C ARG A 177 -11.40 -5.27 -21.11
N TRP A 178 -11.97 -5.10 -22.30
CA TRP A 178 -13.37 -5.42 -22.57
C TRP A 178 -13.61 -6.92 -22.52
N LEU A 179 -14.77 -7.31 -22.00
CA LEU A 179 -15.19 -8.71 -21.91
C LEU A 179 -16.50 -8.93 -22.69
N ASP A 180 -16.64 -10.11 -23.28
CA ASP A 180 -17.87 -10.55 -23.93
C ASP A 180 -18.96 -10.96 -22.92
N GLY A 181 -20.16 -11.29 -23.40
CA GLY A 181 -21.27 -11.75 -22.55
C GLY A 181 -21.01 -13.05 -21.79
N LYS A 182 -19.91 -13.76 -22.08
CA LYS A 182 -19.44 -14.96 -21.36
C LYS A 182 -18.26 -14.64 -20.43
N MET A 183 -17.98 -13.36 -20.17
CA MET A 183 -16.87 -12.87 -19.34
C MET A 183 -15.47 -13.25 -19.88
N LYS A 184 -15.34 -13.50 -21.18
CA LYS A 184 -14.05 -13.76 -21.84
C LYS A 184 -13.51 -12.47 -22.48
N PRO A 185 -12.19 -12.34 -22.69
CA PRO A 185 -11.63 -11.20 -23.40
C PRO A 185 -12.33 -10.97 -24.75
N ALA A 186 -12.86 -9.77 -24.96
CA ALA A 186 -13.44 -9.37 -26.22
C ALA A 186 -12.34 -9.14 -27.27
N LYS A 187 -12.70 -9.23 -28.56
CA LYS A 187 -11.76 -9.00 -29.67
C LYS A 187 -11.54 -7.51 -29.99
N ALA A 188 -12.48 -6.65 -29.59
CA ALA A 188 -12.47 -5.21 -29.84
C ALA A 188 -13.29 -4.51 -28.75
N ALA A 189 -13.12 -3.19 -28.63
CA ALA A 189 -14.07 -2.38 -27.87
C ALA A 189 -15.47 -2.45 -28.51
N PRO A 190 -16.54 -2.37 -27.70
CA PRO A 190 -17.90 -2.19 -28.23
C PRO A 190 -18.00 -0.92 -29.08
N ALA A 191 -18.79 -0.96 -30.15
CA ALA A 191 -18.93 0.18 -31.07
C ALA A 191 -19.50 1.40 -30.35
N GLY A 192 -18.85 2.56 -30.51
CA GLY A 192 -19.23 3.81 -29.84
C GLY A 192 -18.84 3.89 -28.36
N PHE A 193 -18.03 2.94 -27.86
CA PHE A 193 -17.50 2.97 -26.50
C PHE A 193 -16.04 3.43 -26.52
N ARG A 194 -15.71 4.45 -25.72
CA ARG A 194 -14.33 4.93 -25.55
C ARG A 194 -14.00 5.12 -24.08
N LEU A 195 -12.91 4.50 -23.64
CA LEU A 195 -12.41 4.64 -22.28
C LEU A 195 -11.50 5.86 -22.16
N LYS A 196 -11.70 6.62 -21.09
CA LYS A 196 -10.91 7.79 -20.70
C LYS A 196 -10.45 7.65 -19.26
N ALA A 197 -9.28 8.19 -18.95
CA ALA A 197 -8.74 8.19 -17.60
C ALA A 197 -8.01 9.49 -17.29
N ARG A 198 -8.30 10.09 -16.14
CA ARG A 198 -7.63 11.28 -15.63
C ARG A 198 -6.81 10.93 -14.39
N PRO A 199 -5.48 11.09 -14.40
CA PRO A 199 -4.68 10.90 -13.20
C PRO A 199 -4.91 12.03 -12.20
N ILE A 200 -5.18 11.66 -10.95
CA ILE A 200 -5.28 12.58 -9.83
C ILE A 200 -4.02 12.42 -8.98
N MET A 201 -3.23 13.49 -8.88
CA MET A 201 -1.90 13.52 -8.30
C MET A 201 -1.87 14.30 -6.99
N ALA A 202 -0.95 13.91 -6.09
CA ALA A 202 -0.79 14.52 -4.77
C ALA A 202 0.62 15.11 -4.55
N PHE A 203 1.67 14.39 -4.96
CA PHE A 203 3.08 14.76 -4.78
C PHE A 203 3.43 15.31 -3.39
N ARG A 204 3.13 14.51 -2.37
CA ARG A 204 3.31 14.90 -0.96
C ARG A 204 3.74 13.73 -0.09
N GLY A 205 4.39 14.04 1.03
CA GLY A 205 4.79 13.02 2.01
C GLY A 205 3.57 12.26 2.52
N HIS A 206 3.68 10.94 2.69
CA HIS A 206 2.52 10.11 3.02
C HIS A 206 1.87 10.43 4.38
N HIS A 207 2.59 11.10 5.29
CA HIS A 207 2.05 11.61 6.57
C HIS A 207 1.32 12.95 6.46
N GLN A 208 1.43 13.66 5.33
CA GLN A 208 0.90 15.01 5.14
C GLN A 208 -0.34 15.00 4.24
N LEU A 209 -1.03 16.14 4.18
CA LEU A 209 -2.03 16.48 3.16
C LEU A 209 -1.59 17.75 2.45
N THR A 210 -2.06 17.95 1.21
CA THR A 210 -1.79 19.15 0.43
C THR A 210 -3.06 19.97 0.13
N LYS A 211 -2.83 21.22 -0.23
CA LYS A 211 -3.86 22.19 -0.65
C LYS A 211 -3.40 22.88 -1.92
N SER A 212 -4.35 23.39 -2.70
CA SER A 212 -4.03 24.09 -3.95
C SER A 212 -3.01 25.20 -3.71
N ASN A 213 -1.97 25.26 -4.53
CA ASN A 213 -0.89 26.23 -4.37
C ASN A 213 -0.26 26.59 -5.72
N PHE A 214 0.41 27.75 -5.76
CA PHE A 214 1.05 28.29 -6.96
C PHE A 214 2.40 27.65 -7.30
N ALA A 215 2.96 26.85 -6.39
CA ALA A 215 4.25 26.19 -6.62
C ALA A 215 4.14 24.91 -7.47
N CYS A 216 2.92 24.43 -7.72
CA CYS A 216 2.65 23.22 -8.48
C CYS A 216 2.76 23.48 -10.00
N ASP A 217 3.77 22.91 -10.64
CA ASP A 217 3.91 22.91 -12.09
C ASP A 217 3.15 21.71 -12.70
N MET A 218 2.01 21.98 -13.34
CA MET A 218 1.19 20.93 -13.96
C MET A 218 1.54 20.70 -15.44
N SER A 219 2.63 21.31 -15.94
CA SER A 219 3.05 21.14 -17.33
C SER A 219 3.55 19.72 -17.58
N VAL A 220 3.22 19.20 -18.76
CA VAL A 220 3.64 17.89 -19.23
C VAL A 220 4.55 18.06 -20.43
N SER A 221 5.70 17.41 -20.40
CA SER A 221 6.66 17.35 -21.51
C SER A 221 6.74 15.96 -22.11
N ASP A 222 7.20 15.85 -23.35
CA ASP A 222 7.57 14.56 -23.94
C ASP A 222 8.83 14.02 -23.24
N ALA A 223 8.83 12.72 -22.92
CA ALA A 223 9.95 11.99 -22.33
C ALA A 223 10.68 11.08 -23.35
N GLY A 224 10.24 11.09 -24.61
CA GLY A 224 10.69 10.19 -25.67
C GLY A 224 9.92 8.86 -25.67
N GLY A 225 9.92 8.18 -26.81
CA GLY A 225 9.31 6.83 -26.94
C GLY A 225 7.80 6.79 -26.67
N GLY A 226 7.08 7.92 -26.78
CA GLY A 226 5.65 8.02 -26.49
C GLY A 226 5.32 8.11 -24.99
N ALA A 227 6.34 8.27 -24.13
CA ALA A 227 6.16 8.54 -22.71
C ALA A 227 6.08 10.04 -22.45
N LEU A 228 5.36 10.40 -21.38
CA LEU A 228 5.15 11.77 -20.93
C LEU A 228 5.82 11.96 -19.58
N ARG A 229 6.28 13.17 -19.28
CA ARG A 229 6.94 13.53 -18.03
C ARG A 229 6.23 14.68 -17.35
N ILE A 230 6.09 14.58 -16.03
CA ILE A 230 5.61 15.67 -15.16
C ILE A 230 6.53 15.83 -13.95
N SER A 231 6.82 17.07 -13.56
CA SER A 231 7.67 17.40 -12.40
C SER A 231 7.06 18.55 -11.57
N PRO A 232 6.01 18.26 -10.77
CA PRO A 232 5.19 19.31 -10.15
C PRO A 232 5.88 20.18 -9.11
N TYR A 233 6.87 19.64 -8.41
CA TYR A 233 7.55 20.35 -7.33
C TYR A 233 9.06 20.17 -7.42
N TYR A 234 9.77 21.28 -7.21
CA TYR A 234 11.22 21.27 -7.10
C TYR A 234 11.69 20.37 -5.95
N GLY A 235 12.72 19.56 -6.20
CA GLY A 235 13.30 18.64 -5.21
C GLY A 235 12.57 17.32 -5.02
N LEU A 236 11.41 17.12 -5.67
CA LEU A 236 10.74 15.83 -5.78
C LEU A 236 11.06 15.18 -7.13
N PRO A 237 11.05 13.84 -7.23
CA PRO A 237 11.31 13.17 -8.49
C PRO A 237 10.20 13.45 -9.51
N ALA A 238 10.55 13.46 -10.79
CA ALA A 238 9.58 13.47 -11.86
C ALA A 238 8.82 12.13 -11.93
N LEU A 239 7.65 12.15 -12.56
CA LEU A 239 6.87 10.97 -12.88
C LEU A 239 6.76 10.83 -14.39
N THR A 240 7.10 9.64 -14.88
CA THR A 240 6.91 9.21 -16.25
C THR A 240 5.56 8.52 -16.39
N MET A 241 4.80 8.87 -17.43
CA MET A 241 3.48 8.33 -17.74
C MET A 241 3.47 7.77 -19.15
N ASN A 242 3.09 6.51 -19.32
CA ASN A 242 2.94 5.90 -20.64
C ASN A 242 1.46 5.70 -20.95
N ALA A 243 1.03 6.21 -22.12
CA ALA A 243 -0.35 6.18 -22.56
C ALA A 243 -0.75 4.87 -23.28
N GLY A 244 0.17 3.91 -23.48
CA GLY A 244 -0.12 2.60 -24.08
C GLY A 244 -0.75 2.69 -25.48
N GLY A 245 -0.18 3.53 -26.35
CA GLY A 245 -0.72 3.83 -27.68
C GLY A 245 -1.95 4.75 -27.69
N GLY A 246 -2.43 5.16 -26.51
CA GLY A 246 -3.51 6.14 -26.36
C GLY A 246 -3.05 7.58 -26.56
N SER A 247 -4.02 8.50 -26.54
CA SER A 247 -3.79 9.95 -26.62
C SER A 247 -3.71 10.58 -25.23
N PHE A 248 -3.00 11.70 -25.10
CA PHE A 248 -3.06 12.57 -23.93
C PHE A 248 -3.45 13.99 -24.32
N GLU A 249 -4.38 14.59 -23.58
CA GLU A 249 -4.81 15.96 -23.75
C GLU A 249 -4.48 16.76 -22.47
N PRO A 250 -3.61 17.79 -22.55
CA PRO A 250 -3.31 18.65 -21.42
C PRO A 250 -4.57 19.40 -20.96
N ARG A 251 -4.98 19.17 -19.72
CA ARG A 251 -6.09 19.85 -19.04
C ARG A 251 -5.74 20.02 -17.56
N PRO A 252 -4.74 20.88 -17.26
CA PRO A 252 -4.27 21.05 -15.90
C PRO A 252 -5.33 21.73 -15.04
N ASP A 253 -5.63 21.15 -13.88
CA ASP A 253 -6.60 21.72 -12.94
C ASP A 253 -6.39 21.21 -11.51
N TRP A 254 -6.88 22.00 -10.55
CA TRP A 254 -7.02 21.61 -9.15
C TRP A 254 -8.42 21.04 -8.89
N HIS A 255 -8.47 19.91 -8.19
CA HIS A 255 -9.67 19.27 -7.69
C HIS A 255 -9.71 19.38 -6.17
N TYR A 256 -10.77 20.00 -5.66
CA TYR A 256 -10.84 20.44 -4.26
C TYR A 256 -11.59 19.46 -3.36
N ASN A 257 -11.29 19.52 -2.07
CA ASN A 257 -12.11 18.97 -0.99
C ASN A 257 -12.29 17.46 -1.00
N PHE A 258 -11.33 16.67 -1.52
CA PHE A 258 -11.31 15.23 -1.26
C PHE A 258 -11.31 14.99 0.25
N ALA A 259 -12.05 14.00 0.71
CA ALA A 259 -12.18 13.68 2.12
C ALA A 259 -11.71 12.25 2.40
N TYR A 260 -11.06 12.07 3.55
CA TYR A 260 -10.57 10.80 4.06
C TYR A 260 -11.34 10.41 5.34
N PRO A 261 -12.50 9.73 5.22
CA PRO A 261 -13.34 9.38 6.37
C PRO A 261 -12.63 8.63 7.50
N ALA A 262 -11.67 7.77 7.20
CA ALA A 262 -10.94 7.03 8.24
C ALA A 262 -9.97 7.94 9.02
N GLU A 263 -9.43 9.00 8.40
CA GLU A 263 -8.65 10.01 9.14
C GLU A 263 -9.55 10.90 9.98
N LYS A 264 -10.74 11.28 9.45
CA LYS A 264 -11.76 12.02 10.19
C LYS A 264 -12.20 11.27 11.46
N GLU A 265 -12.44 9.96 11.36
CA GLU A 265 -12.77 9.11 12.52
C GLU A 265 -11.64 9.05 13.56
N ARG A 266 -10.38 9.24 13.14
CA ARG A 266 -9.21 9.30 14.04
C ARG A 266 -8.95 10.69 14.61
N GLY A 267 -9.76 11.69 14.25
CA GLY A 267 -9.55 13.09 14.67
C GLY A 267 -8.35 13.77 14.01
N LEU A 268 -7.93 13.30 12.84
CA LEU A 268 -6.82 13.86 12.07
C LEU A 268 -7.34 14.72 10.91
N ASP A 269 -6.47 15.54 10.31
CA ASP A 269 -6.81 16.24 9.08
C ASP A 269 -7.25 15.25 8.00
N PHE A 270 -8.30 15.58 7.27
CA PHE A 270 -8.94 14.63 6.36
C PHE A 270 -9.34 15.23 5.02
N ALA A 271 -9.21 16.55 4.83
CA ALA A 271 -9.61 17.23 3.61
C ALA A 271 -8.36 17.65 2.79
N GLU A 272 -8.28 17.21 1.54
CA GLU A 272 -7.13 17.42 0.65
C GLU A 272 -7.59 17.99 -0.69
N ASP A 273 -6.77 18.84 -1.29
CA ASP A 273 -6.93 19.24 -2.69
C ASP A 273 -5.85 18.51 -3.50
N LEU A 274 -6.22 18.00 -4.67
CA LEU A 274 -5.36 17.23 -5.55
C LEU A 274 -5.38 17.86 -6.93
N PHE A 275 -4.45 17.50 -7.82
CA PHE A 275 -4.41 18.09 -9.15
C PHE A 275 -4.37 17.04 -10.25
N THR A 276 -4.65 17.47 -11.47
CA THR A 276 -4.50 16.68 -12.69
C THR A 276 -3.65 17.46 -13.68
N PRO A 277 -2.76 16.81 -14.45
CA PRO A 277 -2.13 17.43 -15.61
C PRO A 277 -2.99 17.38 -16.89
N GLY A 278 -3.94 16.45 -16.98
CA GLY A 278 -4.72 16.24 -18.20
C GLY A 278 -5.43 14.90 -18.25
N GLU A 279 -5.82 14.47 -19.44
CA GLU A 279 -6.66 13.30 -19.64
C GLU A 279 -6.07 12.36 -20.69
N PHE A 280 -6.06 11.07 -20.38
CA PHE A 280 -5.75 10.02 -21.32
C PHE A 280 -7.01 9.51 -22.02
N GLY A 281 -6.87 9.14 -23.29
CA GLY A 281 -7.90 8.42 -24.04
C GLY A 281 -7.36 7.14 -24.64
N ALA A 282 -8.11 6.05 -24.47
CA ALA A 282 -7.77 4.78 -25.11
C ALA A 282 -7.74 4.92 -26.65
N PRO A 283 -6.90 4.13 -27.34
CA PRO A 283 -6.96 4.03 -28.79
C PRO A 283 -8.36 3.58 -29.23
N GLU A 284 -8.81 4.10 -30.37
CA GLU A 284 -10.13 3.78 -30.90
C GLU A 284 -10.25 2.29 -31.24
N GLY A 285 -11.36 1.66 -30.84
CA GLY A 285 -11.61 0.23 -31.09
C GLY A 285 -10.77 -0.75 -30.24
N ALA A 286 -9.86 -0.27 -29.40
CA ALA A 286 -8.94 -1.13 -28.65
C ALA A 286 -9.67 -2.05 -27.65
N ALA A 287 -9.47 -3.37 -27.80
CA ALA A 287 -10.03 -4.37 -26.89
C ALA A 287 -9.44 -4.28 -25.47
N GLU A 288 -8.21 -3.79 -25.38
CA GLU A 288 -7.49 -3.57 -24.15
C GLU A 288 -6.64 -2.30 -24.23
N TRP A 289 -6.34 -1.76 -23.06
CA TRP A 289 -5.55 -0.56 -22.92
C TRP A 289 -4.79 -0.59 -21.60
N THR A 290 -3.52 -0.22 -21.61
CA THR A 290 -2.67 -0.23 -20.42
C THR A 290 -2.04 1.13 -20.23
N LEU A 291 -2.20 1.69 -19.03
CA LEU A 291 -1.46 2.87 -18.57
C LEU A 291 -0.36 2.44 -17.60
N MET A 292 0.78 3.13 -17.64
CA MET A 292 1.88 2.95 -16.70
C MET A 292 2.29 4.30 -16.12
N PHE A 293 2.53 4.35 -14.81
CA PHE A 293 3.07 5.50 -14.10
C PHE A 293 4.29 5.04 -13.30
N ALA A 294 5.43 5.70 -13.48
CA ALA A 294 6.68 5.32 -12.82
C ALA A 294 7.46 6.55 -12.37
N VAL A 295 8.15 6.45 -11.24
CA VAL A 295 9.17 7.43 -10.86
C VAL A 295 10.26 7.44 -11.94
N GLU A 296 10.70 8.63 -12.36
CA GLU A 296 11.71 8.81 -13.40
C GLU A 296 12.99 7.99 -13.10
N GLY A 297 13.45 7.22 -14.08
CA GLY A 297 14.60 6.31 -13.97
C GLY A 297 14.29 4.94 -13.38
N GLN A 298 13.02 4.64 -13.09
CA GLN A 298 12.54 3.34 -12.61
C GLN A 298 11.47 2.73 -13.53
N GLU A 299 11.40 3.19 -14.78
CA GLU A 299 10.50 2.69 -15.80
C GLU A 299 10.86 1.24 -16.17
N PRO A 300 9.88 0.33 -16.18
CA PRO A 300 10.04 -0.95 -16.86
C PRO A 300 10.26 -0.79 -18.37
N ASP A 301 10.95 -1.75 -18.98
CA ASP A 301 11.13 -1.75 -20.43
C ASP A 301 9.80 -2.04 -21.15
N VAL A 302 9.37 -1.08 -21.97
CA VAL A 302 8.14 -1.11 -22.77
C VAL A 302 8.43 -1.12 -24.28
N SER A 303 9.65 -1.46 -24.69
CA SER A 303 10.07 -1.52 -26.10
C SER A 303 9.21 -2.44 -26.97
N GLU A 304 8.67 -3.52 -26.38
CA GLU A 304 7.73 -4.45 -27.05
C GLU A 304 6.27 -3.97 -27.08
N GLY A 305 5.98 -2.83 -26.46
CA GLY A 305 4.62 -2.32 -26.23
C GLY A 305 4.21 -2.39 -24.76
N THR A 306 3.43 -1.39 -24.31
CA THR A 306 2.99 -1.27 -22.91
C THR A 306 2.07 -2.42 -22.48
N GLY A 307 1.28 -2.96 -23.41
CA GLY A 307 0.36 -4.07 -23.14
C GLY A 307 1.08 -5.39 -22.93
N GLU A 308 2.08 -5.66 -23.76
CA GLU A 308 2.96 -6.82 -23.77
C GLU A 308 3.87 -6.80 -22.53
N ALA A 309 4.51 -5.65 -22.26
CA ALA A 309 5.33 -5.46 -21.07
C ALA A 309 4.52 -5.72 -19.78
N PHE A 310 3.27 -5.24 -19.71
CA PHE A 310 2.40 -5.57 -18.58
C PHE A 310 2.21 -7.07 -18.39
N GLU A 311 1.92 -7.82 -19.46
CA GLU A 311 1.70 -9.27 -19.35
C GLU A 311 2.98 -10.00 -18.93
N ARG A 312 4.14 -9.57 -19.43
CA ARG A 312 5.45 -10.08 -19.03
C ARG A 312 5.72 -9.85 -17.55
N GLU A 313 5.56 -8.62 -17.06
CA GLU A 313 5.78 -8.28 -15.65
C GLU A 313 4.74 -8.96 -14.73
N ALA A 314 3.48 -9.04 -15.13
CA ALA A 314 2.42 -9.73 -14.40
C ALA A 314 2.66 -11.24 -14.30
N ALA A 315 3.15 -11.86 -15.38
CA ALA A 315 3.54 -13.26 -15.40
C ALA A 315 4.75 -13.52 -14.50
N ALA A 316 5.77 -12.66 -14.54
CA ALA A 316 6.94 -12.75 -13.68
C ALA A 316 6.58 -12.68 -12.19
N GLU A 317 5.73 -11.73 -11.80
CA GLU A 317 5.30 -11.60 -10.40
C GLU A 317 4.38 -12.76 -9.96
N THR A 318 3.52 -13.25 -10.85
CA THR A 318 2.70 -14.44 -10.59
C THR A 318 3.56 -15.68 -10.38
N ALA A 319 4.57 -15.89 -11.24
CA ALA A 319 5.51 -17.01 -11.13
C ALA A 319 6.33 -16.92 -9.83
N ARG A 320 6.77 -15.72 -9.43
CA ARG A 320 7.48 -15.51 -8.16
C ARG A 320 6.62 -15.86 -6.94
N ARG A 321 5.35 -15.42 -6.93
CA ARG A 321 4.38 -15.76 -5.86
C ARG A 321 4.13 -17.27 -5.79
N ALA A 322 4.00 -17.92 -6.95
CA ALA A 322 3.89 -19.38 -7.01
C ALA A 322 5.14 -20.07 -6.45
N ALA A 323 6.34 -19.63 -6.84
CA ALA A 323 7.61 -20.18 -6.35
C ALA A 323 7.78 -20.00 -4.83
N LEU A 324 7.33 -18.87 -4.26
CA LEU A 324 7.28 -18.70 -2.80
C LEU A 324 6.38 -19.76 -2.16
N LEU A 325 5.19 -19.98 -2.73
CA LEU A 325 4.23 -20.91 -2.19
C LEU A 325 4.67 -22.39 -2.29
N GLU A 326 5.55 -22.74 -3.23
CA GLU A 326 6.15 -24.08 -3.28
C GLU A 326 7.11 -24.34 -2.11
N LYS A 327 7.71 -23.28 -1.53
CA LYS A 327 8.59 -23.39 -0.35
C LYS A 327 7.82 -23.53 0.97
N VAL A 328 6.52 -23.23 0.97
CA VAL A 328 5.68 -23.32 2.17
C VAL A 328 5.37 -24.79 2.45
N PRO A 329 5.70 -25.36 3.63
CA PRO A 329 5.64 -26.79 3.91
C PRO A 329 4.20 -27.31 4.15
N THR A 330 3.19 -26.65 3.58
CA THR A 330 1.79 -27.03 3.71
C THR A 330 0.96 -26.65 2.48
N LYS A 331 -0.01 -27.50 2.17
CA LYS A 331 -1.04 -27.25 1.15
C LYS A 331 -2.27 -26.52 1.72
N ASN A 332 -2.27 -26.19 3.01
CA ASN A 332 -3.38 -25.47 3.63
C ASN A 332 -3.54 -24.07 3.01
N GLU A 333 -4.69 -23.81 2.39
CA GLU A 333 -4.97 -22.55 1.71
C GLU A 333 -4.90 -21.32 2.62
N SER A 334 -5.30 -21.45 3.88
CA SER A 334 -5.21 -20.33 4.84
C SER A 334 -3.75 -19.98 5.13
N THR A 335 -2.89 -20.98 5.35
CA THR A 335 -1.45 -20.75 5.55
C THR A 335 -0.78 -20.20 4.29
N ARG A 336 -1.14 -20.70 3.10
CA ARG A 336 -0.63 -20.17 1.82
C ARG A 336 -1.02 -18.71 1.62
N ARG A 337 -2.25 -18.33 1.96
CA ARG A 337 -2.69 -16.92 1.97
C ARG A 337 -1.88 -16.07 2.94
N LEU A 338 -1.57 -16.58 4.13
CA LEU A 338 -0.72 -15.90 5.11
C LEU A 338 0.70 -15.75 4.59
N ALA A 339 1.26 -16.75 3.89
CA ALA A 339 2.60 -16.67 3.31
C ALA A 339 2.69 -15.56 2.23
N LEU A 340 1.68 -15.43 1.37
CA LEU A 340 1.59 -14.31 0.42
C LEU A 340 1.46 -12.96 1.12
N ALA A 341 0.69 -12.87 2.20
CA ALA A 341 0.58 -11.63 2.98
C ALA A 341 1.89 -11.29 3.71
N ALA A 342 2.58 -12.30 4.24
CA ALA A 342 3.88 -12.16 4.90
C ALA A 342 4.96 -11.63 3.96
N ASP A 343 4.92 -12.03 2.69
CA ASP A 343 5.83 -11.54 1.64
C ASP A 343 5.77 -10.03 1.43
N THR A 344 4.60 -9.41 1.65
CA THR A 344 4.40 -7.96 1.53
C THR A 344 5.30 -7.15 2.48
N PHE A 345 5.63 -7.70 3.65
CA PHE A 345 6.38 -6.98 4.69
C PHE A 345 7.90 -7.11 4.56
N ILE A 346 8.39 -8.05 3.74
CA ILE A 346 9.82 -8.21 3.48
C ILE A 346 10.23 -7.26 2.36
N VAL A 347 11.05 -6.27 2.70
CA VAL A 347 11.41 -5.18 1.80
C VAL A 347 12.92 -5.00 1.69
N ARG A 348 13.35 -4.41 0.57
CA ARG A 348 14.76 -4.04 0.39
C ARG A 348 15.12 -2.83 1.26
N ARG A 349 16.24 -2.96 1.98
CA ARG A 349 16.97 -1.88 2.64
C ARG A 349 18.42 -2.02 2.18
N PRO A 350 18.82 -1.36 1.07
CA PRO A 350 20.16 -1.54 0.51
C PRO A 350 21.26 -1.39 1.58
N PRO A 351 22.23 -2.32 1.64
CA PRO A 351 22.47 -3.40 0.67
C PRO A 351 21.68 -4.71 0.88
N GLY A 352 20.79 -4.82 1.87
CA GLY A 352 20.11 -6.07 2.24
C GLY A 352 18.59 -6.00 2.30
N TRP A 353 18.03 -6.68 3.31
CA TRP A 353 16.60 -6.80 3.57
C TRP A 353 16.22 -6.31 4.96
N THR A 354 14.96 -5.96 5.14
CA THR A 354 14.35 -5.69 6.44
C THR A 354 12.87 -6.09 6.43
N ILE A 355 12.22 -6.03 7.60
CA ILE A 355 10.79 -6.27 7.76
C ILE A 355 10.12 -4.96 8.17
N LEU A 356 9.14 -4.51 7.40
CA LEU A 356 8.27 -3.42 7.82
C LEU A 356 7.29 -3.92 8.88
N ALA A 357 7.17 -3.18 9.99
CA ALA A 357 6.27 -3.56 11.08
C ALA A 357 4.79 -3.47 10.68
N GLY A 358 4.46 -2.61 9.71
CA GLY A 358 3.09 -2.51 9.23
C GLY A 358 2.90 -1.39 8.21
N TYR A 359 2.16 -1.70 7.14
CA TYR A 359 1.61 -0.66 6.29
C TYR A 359 0.36 -0.02 6.95
N HIS A 360 0.13 1.27 6.78
CA HIS A 360 0.92 2.18 5.93
C HIS A 360 1.98 3.00 6.67
N TRP A 361 1.96 2.99 8.01
CA TRP A 361 2.52 4.08 8.82
C TRP A 361 3.88 3.73 9.45
N PHE A 362 4.22 2.44 9.52
CA PHE A 362 5.41 2.00 10.22
C PHE A 362 6.59 1.82 9.27
N THR A 363 7.78 1.99 9.85
CA THR A 363 9.06 1.61 9.29
C THR A 363 9.44 0.21 9.79
N ASP A 364 10.70 -0.17 9.70
CA ASP A 364 11.26 -1.33 10.36
C ASP A 364 11.60 -1.06 11.82
N TRP A 365 11.04 -1.89 12.68
CA TRP A 365 11.18 -1.82 14.14
C TRP A 365 11.85 -3.10 14.62
N GLY A 366 12.89 -2.98 15.45
CA GLY A 366 13.70 -4.12 15.87
C GLY A 366 12.89 -5.18 16.59
N ARG A 367 12.02 -4.78 17.53
CA ARG A 367 11.12 -5.70 18.23
C ARG A 367 10.25 -6.49 17.25
N ASP A 368 9.47 -5.78 16.43
CA ASP A 368 8.52 -6.36 15.48
C ASP A 368 9.22 -7.25 14.45
N THR A 369 10.40 -6.83 13.98
CA THR A 369 11.25 -7.60 13.07
C THR A 369 11.62 -8.94 13.71
N MET A 370 12.14 -8.95 14.94
CA MET A 370 12.63 -10.18 15.57
C MET A 370 11.51 -11.13 15.97
N ILE A 371 10.37 -10.61 16.40
CA ILE A 371 9.17 -11.43 16.65
C ILE A 371 8.68 -12.08 15.35
N SER A 372 8.68 -11.33 14.26
CA SER A 372 8.06 -11.76 13.00
C SER A 372 9.00 -12.59 12.12
N LEU A 373 10.32 -12.44 12.25
CA LEU A 373 11.32 -13.07 11.40
C LEU A 373 11.13 -14.59 11.25
N PRO A 374 10.87 -15.37 12.33
CA PRO A 374 10.68 -16.81 12.19
C PRO A 374 9.48 -17.18 11.32
N GLY A 375 8.36 -16.47 11.46
CA GLY A 375 7.16 -16.72 10.66
C GLY A 375 7.30 -16.22 9.22
N LEU A 376 7.88 -15.02 9.04
CA LEU A 376 7.97 -14.36 7.74
C LEU A 376 9.07 -14.98 6.87
N ALA A 377 10.25 -15.28 7.41
CA ALA A 377 11.39 -15.74 6.62
C ALA A 377 11.67 -17.25 6.81
N ILE A 378 11.83 -17.71 8.05
CA ILE A 378 12.26 -19.10 8.33
C ILE A 378 11.19 -20.11 7.92
N ALA A 379 9.94 -19.95 8.39
CA ALA A 379 8.84 -20.86 8.11
C ALA A 379 8.42 -20.92 6.62
N THR A 380 8.91 -19.98 5.81
CA THR A 380 8.68 -19.91 4.36
C THR A 380 9.93 -20.29 3.53
N GLY A 381 10.96 -20.83 4.19
CA GLY A 381 12.19 -21.31 3.54
C GLY A 381 13.09 -20.21 2.98
N ARG A 382 12.94 -18.96 3.45
CA ARG A 382 13.73 -17.79 3.05
C ARG A 382 14.88 -17.54 4.03
N LEU A 383 15.72 -18.56 4.22
CA LEU A 383 16.82 -18.54 5.20
C LEU A 383 17.91 -17.52 4.85
N ASP A 384 18.14 -17.29 3.56
CA ASP A 384 19.02 -16.24 3.04
C ASP A 384 18.61 -14.84 3.53
N ILE A 385 17.32 -14.54 3.43
CA ILE A 385 16.75 -13.27 3.91
C ILE A 385 16.86 -13.19 5.45
N ALA A 386 16.57 -14.29 6.15
CA ALA A 386 16.72 -14.33 7.61
C ALA A 386 18.16 -14.04 8.06
N ARG A 387 19.14 -14.64 7.39
CA ARG A 387 20.57 -14.42 7.63
C ARG A 387 20.97 -12.96 7.43
N GLU A 388 20.56 -12.35 6.33
CA GLU A 388 20.89 -10.95 6.04
C GLU A 388 20.28 -9.99 7.06
N ILE A 389 19.03 -10.22 7.48
CA ILE A 389 18.38 -9.39 8.51
C ILE A 389 19.10 -9.53 9.84
N LEU A 390 19.36 -10.76 10.31
CA LEU A 390 20.02 -10.99 11.59
C LEU A 390 21.42 -10.37 11.63
N THR A 391 22.23 -10.59 10.59
CA THR A 391 23.59 -10.03 10.51
C THR A 391 23.57 -8.51 10.40
N THR A 392 22.58 -7.92 9.72
CA THR A 392 22.39 -6.46 9.67
C THR A 392 22.12 -5.88 11.07
N TYR A 393 21.22 -6.47 11.84
CA TYR A 393 20.94 -6.01 13.21
C TYR A 393 22.12 -6.27 14.15
N ALA A 394 22.84 -7.37 13.97
CA ALA A 394 24.03 -7.70 14.75
C ALA A 394 25.11 -6.60 14.67
N ARG A 395 25.31 -6.01 13.48
CA ARG A 395 26.24 -4.89 13.24
C ARG A 395 25.83 -3.59 13.95
N HIS A 396 24.57 -3.49 14.37
CA HIS A 396 24.05 -2.36 15.11
C HIS A 396 23.93 -2.63 16.61
N VAL A 397 24.43 -3.76 17.12
CA VAL A 397 24.46 -3.98 18.57
C VAL A 397 25.37 -2.93 19.23
N SER A 398 24.83 -2.24 20.23
CA SER A 398 25.54 -1.21 20.98
C SER A 398 25.10 -1.22 22.45
N GLY A 399 26.06 -1.32 23.38
CA GLY A 399 25.79 -1.31 24.83
C GLY A 399 24.80 -2.39 25.29
N GLY A 400 24.83 -3.56 24.63
CA GLY A 400 23.90 -4.67 24.89
C GLY A 400 22.54 -4.55 24.21
N LEU A 401 22.29 -3.53 23.40
CA LEU A 401 20.99 -3.27 22.79
C LEU A 401 21.07 -3.35 21.26
N ILE A 402 19.96 -3.72 20.63
CA ILE A 402 19.72 -3.51 19.20
C ILE A 402 18.82 -2.29 18.99
N PRO A 403 18.84 -1.66 17.81
CA PRO A 403 17.90 -0.59 17.48
C PRO A 403 16.45 -1.03 17.63
N ASN A 404 15.66 -0.20 18.30
CA ASN A 404 14.21 -0.33 18.34
C ASN A 404 13.57 0.24 17.07
N THR A 405 14.02 1.39 16.60
CA THR A 405 13.46 2.06 15.41
C THR A 405 14.55 2.62 14.51
N PHE A 406 14.35 2.45 13.21
CA PHE A 406 15.06 3.21 12.17
C PHE A 406 14.15 4.36 11.71
N PRO A 407 14.56 5.63 11.85
CA PRO A 407 13.74 6.78 11.47
C PRO A 407 13.43 6.85 9.96
N ASP A 408 12.23 7.33 9.61
CA ASP A 408 11.75 7.44 8.22
C ASP A 408 12.51 8.50 7.39
N GLU A 409 12.97 9.57 8.04
CA GLU A 409 13.76 10.64 7.40
C GLU A 409 15.28 10.39 7.43
N GLY A 410 15.70 9.24 7.98
CA GLY A 410 17.09 8.96 8.32
C GLY A 410 17.50 9.52 9.67
N GLY A 411 18.70 9.15 10.15
CA GLY A 411 19.23 9.58 11.44
C GLY A 411 19.75 8.42 12.31
N LYS A 412 20.07 8.73 13.57
CA LYS A 412 20.57 7.73 14.53
C LYS A 412 19.43 6.78 14.94
N PRO A 413 19.65 5.46 14.91
CA PRO A 413 18.66 4.52 15.41
C PRO A 413 18.40 4.72 16.90
N ALA A 414 17.16 4.50 17.34
CA ALA A 414 16.80 4.63 18.75
C ALA A 414 17.03 3.31 19.49
N TYR A 415 17.78 3.36 20.60
CA TYR A 415 18.03 2.21 21.46
C TYR A 415 17.20 2.32 22.73
N ASN A 416 15.87 2.33 22.62
CA ASN A 416 14.94 2.56 23.73
C ASN A 416 14.03 1.35 23.99
N THR A 417 14.61 0.16 23.98
CA THR A 417 13.88 -1.11 24.09
C THR A 417 14.61 -2.09 25.02
N VAL A 418 13.86 -2.73 25.90
CA VAL A 418 14.36 -3.73 26.86
C VAL A 418 14.25 -5.16 26.33
N ASP A 419 13.30 -5.41 25.42
CA ASP A 419 12.92 -6.74 24.99
C ASP A 419 13.42 -7.09 23.59
N ALA A 420 13.65 -6.10 22.72
CA ALA A 420 14.12 -6.38 21.35
C ALA A 420 15.44 -7.18 21.29
N PRO A 421 16.45 -6.94 22.15
CA PRO A 421 17.67 -7.76 22.16
C PRO A 421 17.41 -9.21 22.57
N LEU A 422 16.45 -9.44 23.46
CA LEU A 422 16.04 -10.79 23.86
C LEU A 422 15.31 -11.51 22.71
N TRP A 423 14.42 -10.80 22.00
CA TRP A 423 13.80 -11.32 20.78
C TRP A 423 14.83 -11.59 19.67
N PHE A 424 15.88 -10.79 19.57
CA PHE A 424 16.97 -11.04 18.62
C PHE A 424 17.69 -12.35 18.93
N ILE A 425 17.97 -12.65 20.20
CA ILE A 425 18.53 -13.95 20.61
C ILE A 425 17.59 -15.09 20.23
N ILE A 426 16.28 -14.97 20.50
CA ILE A 426 15.29 -15.99 20.15
C ILE A 426 15.22 -16.20 18.63
N ALA A 427 15.26 -15.12 17.84
CA ALA A 427 15.23 -15.19 16.39
C ALA A 427 16.51 -15.83 15.82
N ALA A 428 17.68 -15.52 16.41
CA ALA A 428 18.95 -16.13 16.04
C ALA A 428 18.99 -17.63 16.38
N ASP A 429 18.46 -18.05 17.53
CA ASP A 429 18.33 -19.47 17.89
C ASP A 429 17.40 -20.22 16.92
N ALA A 430 16.24 -19.64 16.60
CA ALA A 430 15.32 -20.21 15.61
C ALA A 430 16.00 -20.35 14.23
N TYR A 431 16.81 -19.37 13.81
CA TYR A 431 17.60 -19.45 12.59
C TYR A 431 18.68 -20.53 12.67
N ALA A 432 19.38 -20.64 13.80
CA ALA A 432 20.41 -21.66 14.02
C ALA A 432 19.83 -23.07 13.88
N ALA A 433 18.70 -23.33 14.53
CA ALA A 433 18.00 -24.60 14.50
C ALA A 433 17.54 -24.98 13.08
N ALA A 434 17.06 -24.00 12.30
CA ALA A 434 16.53 -24.22 10.96
C ALA A 434 17.61 -24.33 9.87
N SER A 435 18.66 -23.51 9.93
CA SER A 435 19.66 -23.38 8.86
C SER A 435 20.89 -24.25 9.05
N ARG A 436 21.31 -24.47 10.31
CA ARG A 436 22.63 -25.03 10.65
C ARG A 436 23.81 -24.31 9.96
N ASP A 437 23.64 -23.03 9.63
CA ASP A 437 24.65 -22.20 8.97
C ASP A 437 25.72 -21.74 9.98
N LEU A 438 26.76 -22.55 10.15
CA LEU A 438 27.84 -22.29 11.11
C LEU A 438 28.59 -20.97 10.81
N SER A 439 28.64 -20.52 9.56
CA SER A 439 29.32 -19.27 9.20
C SER A 439 28.52 -18.06 9.70
N ALA A 440 27.20 -18.05 9.49
CA ALA A 440 26.35 -17.01 10.06
C ALA A 440 26.38 -17.01 11.59
N LEU A 441 26.36 -18.20 12.21
CA LEU A 441 26.40 -18.30 13.67
C LEU A 441 27.71 -17.77 14.25
N ALA A 442 28.84 -18.00 13.58
CA ALA A 442 30.11 -17.40 13.98
C ALA A 442 30.09 -15.87 13.91
N GLU A 443 29.46 -15.27 12.87
CA GLU A 443 29.27 -13.81 12.77
C GLU A 443 28.34 -13.27 13.86
N LEU A 444 27.31 -14.03 14.24
CA LEU A 444 26.32 -13.63 15.25
C LEU A 444 26.79 -13.82 16.69
N TRP A 445 27.78 -14.70 16.94
CA TRP A 445 28.15 -15.12 18.30
C TRP A 445 28.58 -13.95 19.18
N HIS A 446 29.54 -13.13 18.73
CA HIS A 446 30.02 -12.00 19.53
C HIS A 446 28.93 -10.96 19.85
N PRO A 447 28.07 -10.55 18.90
CA PRO A 447 26.90 -9.72 19.20
C PRO A 447 25.95 -10.34 20.23
N LEU A 448 25.64 -11.64 20.14
CA LEU A 448 24.75 -12.33 21.07
C LEU A 448 25.36 -12.39 22.49
N GLU A 449 26.63 -12.76 22.59
CA GLU A 449 27.38 -12.78 23.85
C GLU A 449 27.42 -11.39 24.50
N SER A 450 27.72 -10.36 23.71
CA SER A 450 27.72 -8.97 24.17
C SER A 450 26.38 -8.53 24.77
N ILE A 451 25.25 -8.95 24.19
CA ILE A 451 23.92 -8.67 24.74
C ILE A 451 23.79 -9.31 26.14
N VAL A 452 24.12 -10.60 26.29
CA VAL A 452 24.01 -11.31 27.57
C VAL A 452 24.92 -10.70 28.63
N GLU A 453 26.16 -10.37 28.27
CA GLU A 453 27.11 -9.73 29.19
C GLU A 453 26.61 -8.37 29.69
N ASN A 454 26.11 -7.53 28.78
CA ASN A 454 25.61 -6.20 29.13
C ASN A 454 24.29 -6.29 29.92
N TYR A 455 23.42 -7.27 29.66
CA TYR A 455 22.25 -7.51 30.51
C TYR A 455 22.66 -7.98 31.90
N THR A 456 23.75 -8.73 32.03
CA THR A 456 24.27 -9.18 33.34
C THR A 456 24.90 -8.03 34.13
N ARG A 457 25.72 -7.19 33.49
CA ARG A 457 26.48 -6.10 34.15
C ARG A 457 25.70 -4.77 34.25
N GLY A 458 24.72 -4.56 33.39
CA GLY A 458 24.01 -3.30 33.20
C GLY A 458 24.23 -2.68 31.81
N THR A 459 23.15 -2.31 31.13
CA THR A 459 23.17 -1.61 29.84
C THR A 459 23.14 -0.08 30.02
N MET A 460 23.32 0.65 28.92
CA MET A 460 23.21 2.12 28.85
C MET A 460 21.84 2.67 29.32
N ASN A 461 20.79 1.84 29.38
CA ASN A 461 19.45 2.23 29.81
C ASN A 461 19.08 1.71 31.20
N ARG A 462 20.07 1.36 32.04
CA ARG A 462 19.84 0.77 33.37
C ARG A 462 18.99 -0.50 33.31
N ILE A 463 19.21 -1.31 32.27
CA ILE A 463 18.69 -2.68 32.20
C ILE A 463 19.78 -3.57 32.77
N TYR A 464 19.48 -4.36 33.80
CA TYR A 464 20.48 -5.19 34.47
C TYR A 464 19.84 -6.44 35.07
N MET A 465 20.67 -7.45 35.35
CA MET A 465 20.29 -8.65 36.08
C MET A 465 20.38 -8.37 37.58
N ASP A 466 19.29 -8.56 38.31
CA ASP A 466 19.28 -8.46 39.77
C ASP A 466 19.84 -9.75 40.41
N ARG A 467 19.99 -9.75 41.73
CA ARG A 467 20.59 -10.86 42.50
C ARG A 467 19.85 -12.19 42.36
N ASP A 468 18.58 -12.15 41.99
CA ASP A 468 17.74 -13.33 41.75
C ASP A 468 17.89 -13.89 40.31
N GLY A 469 18.71 -13.26 39.46
CA GLY A 469 18.93 -13.65 38.08
C GLY A 469 17.87 -13.11 37.10
N LEU A 470 16.90 -12.33 37.57
CA LEU A 470 15.87 -11.73 36.72
C LEU A 470 16.33 -10.38 36.17
N ILE A 471 15.83 -10.03 34.99
CA ILE A 471 16.14 -8.74 34.35
C ILE A 471 15.22 -7.64 34.88
N SER A 472 15.84 -6.58 35.39
CA SER A 472 15.18 -5.35 35.83
C SER A 472 15.38 -4.24 34.80
N ALA A 473 14.33 -3.44 34.57
CA ALA A 473 14.38 -2.25 33.73
C ALA A 473 13.51 -1.16 34.36
N ALA A 474 14.14 -0.08 34.82
CA ALA A 474 13.43 1.03 35.44
C ALA A 474 12.98 2.06 34.40
N ALA A 475 11.75 2.58 34.56
CA ALA A 475 11.39 3.87 33.97
C ALA A 475 12.06 4.99 34.77
N ASN A 476 12.46 6.09 34.11
CA ASN A 476 12.92 7.29 34.79
C ASN A 476 11.82 7.83 35.72
N THR A 477 11.81 7.43 36.99
CA THR A 477 11.35 8.33 38.06
C THR A 477 12.55 9.20 38.41
N LEU A 478 12.58 10.38 37.79
CA LEU A 478 13.34 11.52 38.32
C LEU A 478 12.89 11.72 39.76
N ASN A 479 13.78 11.47 40.73
CA ASN A 479 13.71 12.04 42.07
C ASN A 479 14.73 13.16 42.16
#